data_AF-A0A919XZJ5-F1
#
_entry.id   AF-A0A919XZJ5-F1
#
_cell.length_a   1.000
_cell.length_b   1.000
_cell.length_c   1.000
_cell.angle_alpha   90.00
_cell.angle_beta   90.00
_cell.angle_gamma   90.00
#
_symmetry.space_group_name_H-M   'P 1'
#
loop_
_entity.id
_entity.type
_entity.pdbx_description
1 polymer ?
#
loop_
_entity_poly.entity_id
_entity_poly.type
_entity_poly.pdbx_seq_one_letter_code
_entity_poly.pdbx_strand_id
1 'polypeptide(L)'
;MIGEILLGIFGNTIYDLIKSSLKDSLIDRDEDLIGRIHSTIEEASKQFFLKYGDQFGEPDSSFLARQSNIETIVKSMFYGNNFELATALSSKGFDGAKEVDQEALFFFTSKLFDSMMKDFRLNKIITEKNHIQESKETSNKILELLNNLVQEKQNETNPKQENFDGWTIRDAFGNESQLIEGKQYFQKFPNGLEYSFMFKAGLIYVEILDLHGQKSYYELDINGNVKGTKFPYRLSEYKLILPEDQIVHKNVIQLANGFYREVIKLKWDKQADVVYNHNGELQQINLHGGWEVKHNERIIIPSF
;
A
#
# COMPACT_ATOMS: atom_id res chain seq x y z
N MET A 1 7.72 -10.66 48.80
CA MET A 1 6.46 -10.82 49.56
C MET A 1 5.54 -9.59 49.48
N ILE A 2 6.01 -8.35 49.64
CA ILE A 2 5.16 -7.14 49.50
C ILE A 2 4.80 -6.84 48.02
N GLY A 3 5.74 -7.06 47.09
CA GLY A 3 5.51 -6.84 45.65
C GLY A 3 4.57 -7.84 44.95
N GLU A 4 4.29 -9.01 45.55
CA GLU A 4 3.37 -10.01 44.97
C GLU A 4 1.91 -9.78 45.37
N ILE A 5 1.67 -9.09 46.48
CA ILE A 5 0.32 -8.80 47.00
C ILE A 5 -0.21 -7.48 46.43
N LEU A 6 0.66 -6.49 46.21
CA LEU A 6 0.27 -5.17 45.68
C LEU A 6 -0.13 -5.19 44.19
N LEU A 7 0.46 -6.08 43.39
CA LEU A 7 0.08 -6.26 41.97
C LEU A 7 -1.28 -6.95 41.79
N GLY A 8 -1.76 -7.72 42.78
CA GLY A 8 -3.05 -8.42 42.69
C GLY A 8 -4.28 -7.50 42.75
N ILE A 9 -4.20 -6.37 43.46
CA ILE A 9 -5.28 -5.37 43.53
C ILE A 9 -5.23 -4.45 42.30
N PHE A 10 -4.03 -4.18 41.79
CA PHE A 10 -3.81 -3.41 40.58
C PHE A 10 -4.17 -4.16 39.29
N GLY A 11 -3.97 -5.48 39.30
CA GLY A 11 -4.15 -6.33 38.12
C GLY A 11 -5.58 -6.37 37.60
N ASN A 12 -6.59 -6.45 38.48
CA ASN A 12 -7.99 -6.44 38.04
C ASN A 12 -8.37 -5.11 37.37
N THR A 13 -7.91 -3.99 37.93
CA THR A 13 -8.17 -2.66 37.36
C THR A 13 -7.46 -2.49 36.02
N ILE A 14 -6.19 -2.90 35.90
CA ILE A 14 -5.47 -2.85 34.62
C ILE A 14 -6.14 -3.77 33.60
N TYR A 15 -6.57 -4.96 34.00
CA TYR A 15 -7.27 -5.90 33.12
C TYR A 15 -8.55 -5.31 32.56
N ASP A 16 -9.39 -4.71 33.42
CA ASP A 16 -10.61 -4.03 33.00
C ASP A 16 -10.33 -2.81 32.12
N LEU A 17 -9.24 -2.08 32.38
CA LEU A 17 -8.80 -0.97 31.54
C LEU A 17 -8.29 -1.42 30.17
N ILE A 18 -7.56 -2.54 30.08
CA ILE A 18 -7.15 -3.14 28.80
C ILE A 18 -8.39 -3.54 28.02
N LYS A 19 -9.33 -4.22 28.67
CA LYS A 19 -10.59 -4.63 28.05
C LYS A 19 -11.38 -3.42 27.55
N SER A 20 -11.53 -2.39 28.38
CA SER A 20 -12.19 -1.15 27.97
C SER A 20 -11.46 -0.42 26.84
N SER A 21 -10.13 -0.47 26.79
CA SER A 21 -9.32 0.13 25.72
C SER A 21 -9.48 -0.58 24.38
N LEU A 22 -9.88 -1.85 24.42
CA LEU A 22 -10.10 -2.70 23.25
C LEU A 22 -11.58 -2.82 22.87
N LYS A 23 -12.48 -2.21 23.64
CA LYS A 23 -13.90 -2.14 23.36
C LYS A 23 -14.13 -1.54 21.98
N ASP A 24 -14.96 -2.19 21.17
CA ASP A 24 -15.23 -1.87 19.75
C ASP A 24 -14.13 -2.24 18.74
N SER A 25 -13.01 -2.84 19.18
CA SER A 25 -12.05 -3.49 18.26
C SER A 25 -12.44 -4.95 17.99
N LEU A 26 -11.99 -5.53 16.87
CA LEU A 26 -12.14 -6.98 16.60
C LEU A 26 -11.50 -7.88 17.68
N ILE A 27 -10.77 -7.28 18.63
CA ILE A 27 -9.98 -7.91 19.69
C ILE A 27 -10.73 -7.91 21.04
N ASP A 28 -11.86 -7.21 21.16
CA ASP A 28 -12.68 -7.07 22.39
C ASP A 28 -13.14 -8.42 23.03
N ARG A 29 -12.99 -9.53 22.30
CA ARG A 29 -13.40 -10.87 22.76
C ARG A 29 -12.23 -11.84 22.96
N ASP A 30 -10.99 -11.38 22.80
CA ASP A 30 -9.80 -12.23 22.87
C ASP A 30 -9.18 -12.19 24.27
N GLU A 31 -9.83 -12.90 25.21
CA GLU A 31 -9.39 -12.95 26.63
C GLU A 31 -7.94 -13.49 26.77
N ASP A 32 -7.46 -14.36 25.86
CA ASP A 32 -6.06 -14.81 25.84
C ASP A 32 -5.11 -13.65 25.52
N LEU A 33 -5.40 -12.85 24.48
CA LEU A 33 -4.58 -11.71 24.13
C LEU A 33 -4.62 -10.61 25.21
N ILE A 34 -5.80 -10.36 25.81
CA ILE A 34 -5.94 -9.43 26.94
C ILE A 34 -5.07 -9.89 28.11
N GLY A 35 -5.10 -11.19 28.45
CA GLY A 35 -4.26 -11.77 29.50
C GLY A 35 -2.76 -11.60 29.22
N ARG A 36 -2.31 -11.80 27.97
CA ARG A 36 -0.90 -11.62 27.58
C ARG A 36 -0.45 -10.17 27.70
N ILE A 37 -1.30 -9.22 27.29
CA ILE A 37 -1.03 -7.78 27.41
C ILE A 37 -0.90 -7.42 28.88
N HIS A 38 -1.83 -7.88 29.71
CA HIS A 38 -1.80 -7.67 31.15
C HIS A 38 -0.50 -8.19 31.76
N SER A 39 -0.13 -9.46 31.52
CA SER A 39 1.11 -10.04 32.05
C SER A 39 2.38 -9.31 31.60
N THR A 40 2.37 -8.77 30.37
CA THR A 40 3.51 -8.01 29.84
C THR A 40 3.65 -6.65 30.53
N ILE A 41 2.55 -5.94 30.72
CA ILE A 41 2.53 -4.66 31.46
C ILE A 41 2.95 -4.90 32.91
N GLU A 42 2.46 -5.97 33.54
CA GLU A 42 2.79 -6.36 34.90
C GLU A 42 4.28 -6.65 35.07
N GLU A 43 4.88 -7.45 34.18
CA GLU A 43 6.31 -7.76 34.23
C GLU A 43 7.16 -6.49 34.02
N ALA A 44 6.80 -5.64 33.06
CA ALA A 44 7.50 -4.38 32.83
C ALA A 44 7.43 -3.44 34.04
N SER A 45 6.25 -3.36 34.67
CA SER A 45 6.02 -2.57 35.88
C SER A 45 6.85 -3.09 37.04
N LYS A 46 6.90 -4.41 37.23
CA LYS A 46 7.73 -5.06 38.25
C LYS A 46 9.21 -4.72 38.08
N GLN A 47 9.73 -4.77 36.85
CA GLN A 47 11.12 -4.39 36.57
C GLN A 47 11.38 -2.89 36.84
N PHE A 48 10.39 -2.03 36.55
CA PHE A 48 10.47 -0.60 36.86
C PHE A 48 10.59 -0.34 38.37
N PHE A 49 9.66 -0.87 39.17
CA PHE A 49 9.69 -0.69 40.63
C PHE A 49 10.86 -1.42 41.29
N LEU A 50 11.38 -2.51 40.69
CA LEU A 50 12.61 -3.14 41.16
C LEU A 50 13.82 -2.20 41.03
N LYS A 51 13.88 -1.39 39.95
CA LYS A 51 14.98 -0.46 39.70
C LYS A 51 14.85 0.84 40.49
N TYR A 52 13.66 1.44 40.50
CA TYR A 52 13.45 2.79 41.02
C TYR A 52 12.76 2.83 42.39
N GLY A 53 12.27 1.70 42.90
CA GLY A 53 11.45 1.65 44.10
C GLY A 53 10.25 2.59 43.99
N ASP A 54 9.89 3.23 45.09
CA ASP A 54 8.75 4.16 45.17
C ASP A 54 9.13 5.61 44.85
N GLN A 55 10.31 5.85 44.27
CA GLN A 55 10.81 7.19 43.93
C GLN A 55 9.81 8.00 43.09
N PHE A 56 9.03 7.31 42.25
CA PHE A 56 8.07 7.90 41.32
C PHE A 56 6.62 7.60 41.71
N GLY A 57 6.38 7.40 43.00
CA GLY A 57 5.10 6.94 43.55
C GLY A 57 5.08 5.43 43.73
N GLU A 58 4.16 4.97 44.57
CA GLU A 58 3.82 3.56 44.73
C GLU A 58 3.00 3.07 43.53
N PRO A 59 2.81 1.75 43.32
CA PRO A 59 2.06 1.24 42.17
C PRO A 59 0.72 1.95 41.91
N ASP A 60 -0.02 2.31 42.97
CA ASP A 60 -1.33 2.96 42.92
C ASP A 60 -1.32 4.49 42.78
N SER A 61 -0.17 5.11 43.02
CA SER A 61 0.03 6.55 42.92
C SER A 61 1.02 6.94 41.82
N SER A 62 1.64 5.97 41.14
CA SER A 62 2.61 6.21 40.08
C SER A 62 1.95 6.65 38.76
N PHE A 63 2.77 6.99 37.77
CA PHE A 63 2.30 7.26 36.42
C PHE A 63 1.57 6.06 35.77
N LEU A 64 1.87 4.82 36.19
CA LEU A 64 1.23 3.61 35.68
C LEU A 64 -0.19 3.42 36.20
N ALA A 65 -0.54 4.08 37.31
CA ALA A 65 -1.90 4.10 37.83
C ALA A 65 -2.87 4.90 36.96
N ARG A 66 -2.35 5.74 36.05
CA ARG A 66 -3.19 6.57 35.18
C ARG A 66 -3.82 5.72 34.08
N GLN A 67 -5.14 5.69 34.06
CA GLN A 67 -5.92 5.10 32.97
C GLN A 67 -5.45 5.57 31.58
N SER A 68 -5.19 6.87 31.41
CA SER A 68 -4.71 7.41 30.13
C SER A 68 -3.38 6.82 29.67
N ASN A 69 -2.50 6.48 30.61
CA ASN A 69 -1.21 5.86 30.30
C ASN A 69 -1.40 4.38 29.92
N ILE A 70 -2.26 3.64 30.63
CA ILE A 70 -2.62 2.27 30.27
C ILE A 70 -3.25 2.20 28.89
N GLU A 71 -4.20 3.09 28.58
CA GLU A 71 -4.80 3.20 27.24
C GLU A 71 -3.75 3.49 26.16
N THR A 72 -2.81 4.39 26.45
CA THR A 72 -1.72 4.75 25.52
C THR A 72 -0.79 3.56 25.27
N ILE A 73 -0.44 2.82 26.33
CA ILE A 73 0.34 1.58 26.26
C ILE A 73 -0.37 0.57 25.37
N VAL A 74 -1.64 0.26 25.63
CA VAL A 74 -2.42 -0.72 24.86
C VAL A 74 -2.52 -0.29 23.40
N LYS A 75 -2.88 0.97 23.13
CA LYS A 75 -2.98 1.53 21.77
C LYS A 75 -1.65 1.45 21.01
N SER A 76 -0.52 1.61 21.70
CA SER A 76 0.80 1.52 21.07
C SER A 76 1.13 0.11 20.58
N MET A 77 0.50 -0.94 21.11
CA MET A 77 0.74 -2.32 20.70
C MET A 77 0.10 -2.68 19.35
N PHE A 78 -0.90 -1.92 18.90
CA PHE A 78 -1.70 -2.25 17.72
C PHE A 78 -1.46 -1.30 16.53
N TYR A 79 -1.93 -1.73 15.36
CA TYR A 79 -1.79 -1.01 14.10
C TYR A 79 -2.45 0.38 14.16
N GLY A 80 -1.87 1.36 13.47
CA GLY A 80 -2.43 2.72 13.32
C GLY A 80 -1.86 3.77 14.27
N ASN A 81 -1.12 3.37 15.32
CA ASN A 81 -0.49 4.29 16.26
C ASN A 81 1.04 4.27 16.11
N ASN A 82 1.59 5.35 15.53
CA ASN A 82 3.01 5.51 15.23
C ASN A 82 3.65 6.61 16.09
N PHE A 83 3.37 6.62 17.39
CA PHE A 83 4.05 7.51 18.33
C PHE A 83 5.09 6.73 19.14
N GLU A 84 6.15 7.44 19.52
CA GLU A 84 7.14 6.92 20.46
C GLU A 84 6.50 6.85 21.84
N LEU A 85 6.34 5.64 22.38
CA LEU A 85 5.60 5.43 23.63
C LEU A 85 6.18 6.25 24.79
N ALA A 86 7.51 6.37 24.88
CA ALA A 86 8.18 7.10 25.95
C ALA A 86 7.81 8.59 25.99
N THR A 87 7.49 9.19 24.83
CA THR A 87 7.12 10.61 24.73
C THR A 87 5.61 10.83 24.82
N ALA A 88 4.80 9.81 24.54
CA ALA A 88 3.34 9.86 24.64
C ALA A 88 2.81 9.63 26.06
N LEU A 89 3.59 9.01 26.95
CA LEU A 89 3.19 8.78 28.33
C LEU A 89 3.24 10.06 29.17
N SER A 90 2.23 10.26 29.99
CA SER A 90 2.27 11.31 31.01
C SER A 90 3.26 10.91 32.11
N SER A 91 4.20 11.80 32.41
CA SER A 91 5.17 11.64 33.51
C SER A 91 4.56 11.76 34.90
N LYS A 92 3.30 12.20 35.02
CA LYS A 92 2.68 12.55 36.30
C LYS A 92 2.11 11.33 37.01
N GLY A 93 2.34 11.22 38.32
CA GLY A 93 1.58 10.33 39.20
C GLY A 93 0.34 10.99 39.80
N PHE A 94 -0.19 10.39 40.86
CA PHE A 94 -1.19 10.92 41.79
C PHE A 94 -0.53 11.31 43.12
N ASP A 95 -1.29 11.93 44.03
CA ASP A 95 -0.90 12.21 45.42
C ASP A 95 0.45 12.94 45.61
N GLY A 96 0.83 13.77 44.65
CA GLY A 96 2.08 14.52 44.70
C GLY A 96 3.33 13.68 44.42
N ALA A 97 3.16 12.46 43.90
CA ALA A 97 4.25 11.62 43.41
C ALA A 97 5.14 12.41 42.43
N LYS A 98 6.44 12.22 42.57
CA LYS A 98 7.44 12.89 41.73
C LYS A 98 7.22 12.52 40.27
N GLU A 99 7.29 13.50 39.38
CA GLU A 99 7.22 13.25 37.94
C GLU A 99 8.36 12.35 37.47
N VAL A 100 8.01 11.39 36.62
CA VAL A 100 8.96 10.46 36.00
C VAL A 100 9.80 11.21 34.98
N ASP A 101 11.12 11.09 35.09
CA ASP A 101 12.04 11.64 34.09
C ASP A 101 12.04 10.79 32.80
N GLN A 102 12.59 11.37 31.73
CA GLN A 102 12.62 10.67 30.44
C GLN A 102 13.42 9.37 30.50
N GLU A 103 14.51 9.30 31.28
CA GLU A 103 15.32 8.09 31.38
C GLU A 103 14.51 6.93 31.98
N ALA A 104 13.74 7.20 33.04
CA ALA A 104 12.87 6.24 33.68
C ALA A 104 11.70 5.82 32.76
N LEU A 105 11.13 6.74 31.96
CA LEU A 105 10.14 6.40 30.94
C LEU A 105 10.74 5.49 29.84
N PHE A 106 11.93 5.80 29.34
CA PHE A 106 12.64 4.95 28.38
C PHE A 106 12.96 3.57 28.95
N PHE A 107 13.34 3.50 30.22
CA PHE A 107 13.57 2.23 30.88
C PHE A 107 12.30 1.38 30.93
N PHE A 108 11.16 1.97 31.33
CA PHE A 108 9.88 1.26 31.35
C PHE A 108 9.48 0.75 29.96
N THR A 109 9.52 1.61 28.94
CA THR A 109 9.11 1.23 27.57
C THR A 109 10.03 0.17 26.97
N SER A 110 11.34 0.22 27.26
CA SER A 110 12.28 -0.84 26.90
C SER A 110 11.93 -2.16 27.57
N LYS A 111 11.61 -2.18 28.87
CA LYS A 111 11.23 -3.41 29.57
C LYS A 111 9.89 -3.98 29.11
N LEU A 112 8.95 -3.10 28.75
CA LEU A 112 7.71 -3.48 28.12
C LEU A 112 7.96 -4.17 26.77
N PHE A 113 8.77 -3.55 25.90
CA PHE A 113 9.12 -4.12 24.61
C PHE A 113 9.84 -5.48 24.74
N ASP A 114 10.84 -5.57 25.62
CA ASP A 114 11.56 -6.83 25.91
C ASP A 114 10.59 -7.95 26.32
N SER A 115 9.59 -7.61 27.13
CA SER A 115 8.59 -8.57 27.61
C SER A 115 7.63 -8.99 26.50
N MET A 116 7.22 -8.05 25.64
CA MET A 116 6.38 -8.36 24.48
C MET A 116 7.10 -9.24 23.46
N MET A 117 8.40 -9.03 23.24
CA MET A 117 9.20 -9.84 22.31
C MET A 117 9.39 -11.29 22.77
N LYS A 118 9.29 -11.55 24.09
CA LYS A 118 9.34 -12.91 24.66
C LYS A 118 8.02 -13.67 24.47
N ASP A 119 6.89 -12.96 24.41
CA ASP A 119 5.60 -13.58 24.11
C ASP A 119 5.44 -13.77 22.60
N PHE A 120 5.27 -15.02 22.15
CA PHE A 120 5.20 -15.35 20.72
C PHE A 120 4.10 -14.57 19.96
N ARG A 121 2.94 -14.36 20.61
CA ARG A 121 1.78 -13.74 19.98
C ARG A 121 1.94 -12.23 19.89
N LEU A 122 2.41 -11.58 20.95
CA LEU A 122 2.69 -10.14 20.98
C LEU A 122 3.89 -9.80 20.10
N ASN A 123 4.94 -10.63 20.09
CA ASN A 123 6.08 -10.49 19.19
C ASN A 123 5.63 -10.50 17.72
N LYS A 124 4.73 -11.42 17.35
CA LYS A 124 4.16 -11.45 16.01
C LYS A 124 3.45 -10.14 15.66
N ILE A 125 2.60 -9.62 16.55
CA ILE A 125 1.87 -8.35 16.34
C ILE A 125 2.85 -7.18 16.16
N ILE A 126 3.87 -7.06 17.02
CA ILE A 126 4.90 -6.01 16.91
C ILE A 126 5.68 -6.13 15.61
N THR A 127 6.13 -7.33 15.27
CA THR A 127 6.95 -7.57 14.08
C THR A 127 6.16 -7.23 12.81
N GLU A 128 4.90 -7.63 12.73
CA GLU A 128 4.01 -7.24 11.64
C GLU A 128 3.77 -5.74 11.58
N LYS A 129 3.57 -5.09 12.73
CA LYS A 129 3.43 -3.62 12.83
C LYS A 129 4.68 -2.92 12.28
N ASN A 130 5.87 -3.34 12.69
CA ASN A 130 7.14 -2.77 12.23
C ASN A 130 7.31 -2.95 10.73
N HIS A 131 7.02 -4.14 10.20
CA HIS A 131 7.08 -4.41 8.77
C HIS A 131 6.10 -3.52 7.97
N ILE A 132 4.89 -3.30 8.48
CA ILE A 132 3.92 -2.37 7.85
C ILE A 132 4.46 -0.94 7.85
N GLN A 133 5.09 -0.51 8.94
CA GLN A 133 5.69 0.82 9.03
C GLN A 133 6.86 0.98 8.05
N GLU A 134 7.79 0.03 8.03
CA GLU A 134 8.92 0.01 7.08
C GLU A 134 8.43 0.00 5.63
N SER A 135 7.38 -0.76 5.33
CA SER A 135 6.75 -0.79 4.01
C SER A 135 6.15 0.57 3.64
N LYS A 136 5.47 1.25 4.58
CA LYS A 136 4.92 2.59 4.38
C LYS A 136 6.01 3.64 4.17
N GLU A 137 7.07 3.60 4.97
CA GLU A 137 8.23 4.49 4.82
C GLU A 137 8.93 4.26 3.47
N THR A 138 9.10 3.00 3.07
CA THR A 138 9.65 2.63 1.77
C THR A 138 8.76 3.13 0.63
N SER A 139 7.45 2.95 0.74
CA SER A 139 6.48 3.47 -0.24
C SER A 139 6.54 4.99 -0.34
N ASN A 140 6.65 5.70 0.79
CA ASN A 140 6.78 7.15 0.80
C ASN A 140 8.09 7.61 0.15
N LYS A 141 9.21 6.96 0.45
CA LYS A 141 10.50 7.22 -0.22
C LYS A 141 10.43 6.97 -1.72
N ILE A 142 9.76 5.90 -2.15
CA ILE A 142 9.53 5.63 -3.58
C ILE A 142 8.69 6.74 -4.21
N LEU A 143 7.61 7.18 -3.57
CA LEU A 143 6.79 8.29 -4.06
C LEU A 143 7.58 9.60 -4.12
N GLU A 144 8.44 9.87 -3.14
CA GLU A 144 9.32 11.02 -3.13
C GLU A 144 10.36 10.96 -4.26
N LEU A 145 10.99 9.80 -4.46
CA LEU A 145 11.90 9.57 -5.59
C LEU A 145 11.18 9.73 -6.94
N LEU A 146 9.97 9.19 -7.08
CA LEU A 146 9.15 9.37 -8.29
C LEU A 146 8.79 10.84 -8.50
N ASN A 147 8.40 11.55 -7.44
CA ASN A 147 8.12 12.99 -7.52
C ASN A 147 9.37 13.79 -7.90
N ASN A 148 10.53 13.45 -7.34
CA ASN A 148 11.80 14.09 -7.69
C ASN A 148 12.19 13.79 -9.14
N LEU A 149 12.01 12.56 -9.63
CA LEU A 149 12.22 12.21 -11.04
C LEU A 149 11.23 12.92 -11.96
N VAL A 150 9.98 13.11 -11.54
CA VAL A 150 8.98 13.90 -12.28
C VAL A 150 9.35 15.38 -12.27
N GLN A 151 9.84 15.92 -11.16
CA GLN A 151 10.31 17.30 -11.02
C GLN A 151 11.60 17.53 -11.81
N GLU A 152 12.55 16.59 -11.81
CA GLU A 152 13.75 16.63 -12.65
C GLU A 152 13.37 16.56 -14.12
N LYS A 153 12.43 15.68 -14.52
CA LYS A 153 11.87 15.69 -15.88
C LYS A 153 11.11 16.96 -16.20
N GLN A 154 10.45 17.61 -15.23
CA GLN A 154 9.76 18.90 -15.39
C GLN A 154 10.72 20.09 -15.46
N ASN A 155 11.87 20.02 -14.79
CA ASN A 155 12.91 21.05 -14.84
C ASN A 155 13.87 20.86 -16.04
N GLU A 156 14.02 19.63 -16.54
CA GLU A 156 14.57 19.34 -17.87
C GLU A 156 13.54 19.59 -18.99
N THR A 157 12.25 19.74 -18.65
CA THR A 157 11.23 20.26 -19.55
C THR A 157 10.84 21.70 -19.20
N ASN A 158 11.68 22.64 -19.61
CA ASN A 158 11.13 23.48 -20.69
C ASN A 158 10.76 22.46 -21.76
N PRO A 159 9.48 22.11 -22.00
CA PRO A 159 9.20 21.21 -23.09
C PRO A 159 9.67 21.98 -24.32
N LYS A 160 10.88 21.67 -24.80
CA LYS A 160 11.00 21.40 -26.21
C LYS A 160 9.88 20.41 -26.41
N GLN A 161 8.74 20.89 -26.90
CA GLN A 161 7.88 20.05 -27.71
C GLN A 161 8.88 19.28 -28.56
N GLU A 162 9.00 17.98 -28.31
CA GLU A 162 9.69 17.10 -29.25
C GLU A 162 8.83 17.18 -30.50
N ASN A 163 9.09 18.24 -31.25
CA ASN A 163 8.49 18.50 -32.52
C ASN A 163 9.10 17.47 -33.45
N PHE A 164 8.27 16.91 -34.30
CA PHE A 164 8.72 16.04 -35.36
C PHE A 164 9.48 16.79 -36.47
N ASP A 165 9.87 18.05 -36.24
CA ASP A 165 10.74 18.85 -37.09
C ASP A 165 12.00 18.08 -37.47
N GLY A 166 12.20 17.90 -38.78
CA GLY A 166 13.36 17.22 -39.33
C GLY A 166 13.26 15.69 -39.37
N TRP A 167 12.16 15.10 -38.89
CA TRP A 167 11.93 13.66 -39.03
C TRP A 167 11.58 13.32 -40.47
N THR A 168 12.07 12.17 -40.92
CA THR A 168 11.69 11.57 -42.19
C THR A 168 10.92 10.27 -41.95
N ILE A 169 9.90 10.05 -42.77
CA ILE A 169 9.19 8.77 -42.82
C ILE A 169 9.67 8.00 -44.04
N ARG A 170 9.99 6.72 -43.83
CA ARG A 170 10.32 5.77 -44.90
C ARG A 170 9.10 4.91 -45.21
N ASP A 171 8.68 4.89 -46.46
CA ASP A 171 7.57 4.04 -46.90
C ASP A 171 8.00 2.57 -47.09
N ALA A 172 7.04 1.70 -47.44
CA ALA A 172 7.28 0.27 -47.67
C ALA A 172 8.22 -0.03 -48.86
N PHE A 173 8.47 0.95 -49.73
CA PHE A 173 9.38 0.84 -50.87
C PHE A 173 10.76 1.44 -50.58
N GLY A 174 10.97 1.94 -49.36
CA GLY A 174 12.22 2.56 -48.94
C GLY A 174 12.34 4.03 -49.29
N ASN A 175 11.29 4.68 -49.82
CA ASN A 175 11.34 6.10 -50.15
C ASN A 175 11.21 6.92 -48.87
N GLU A 176 12.10 7.89 -48.71
CA GLU A 176 12.06 8.82 -47.59
C GLU A 176 11.32 10.09 -47.97
N SER A 177 10.44 10.55 -47.09
CA SER A 177 9.75 11.83 -47.22
C SER A 177 9.76 12.56 -45.89
N GLN A 178 9.74 13.89 -45.93
CA GLN A 178 9.69 14.68 -44.71
C GLN A 178 8.35 14.42 -43.99
N LEU A 179 8.42 14.23 -42.67
CA LEU A 179 7.23 14.12 -41.85
C LEU A 179 6.53 15.48 -41.77
N ILE A 180 5.22 15.48 -41.96
CA ILE A 180 4.36 16.65 -41.84
C ILE A 180 3.48 16.41 -40.63
N GLU A 181 3.66 17.21 -39.59
CA GLU A 181 2.85 17.12 -38.39
C GLU A 181 1.36 17.38 -38.71
N GLY A 182 0.47 16.59 -38.11
CA GLY A 182 -0.98 16.63 -38.34
C GLY A 182 -1.42 16.02 -39.67
N LYS A 183 -0.50 15.60 -40.55
CA LYS A 183 -0.84 14.83 -41.74
C LYS A 183 -1.16 13.39 -41.36
N GLN A 184 -2.24 12.87 -41.92
CA GLN A 184 -2.61 11.47 -41.82
C GLN A 184 -1.89 10.67 -42.90
N TYR A 185 -1.23 9.59 -42.48
CA TYR A 185 -0.55 8.63 -43.32
C TYR A 185 -1.32 7.33 -43.32
N PHE A 186 -1.28 6.60 -44.43
CA PHE A 186 -2.01 5.36 -44.60
C PHE A 186 -1.11 4.29 -45.18
N GLN A 187 -1.19 3.08 -44.64
CA GLN A 187 -0.47 1.91 -45.12
C GLN A 187 -1.38 0.69 -45.11
N LYS A 188 -1.54 0.07 -46.28
CA LYS A 188 -2.25 -1.18 -46.45
C LYS A 188 -1.25 -2.32 -46.64
N PHE A 189 -1.36 -3.34 -45.81
CA PHE A 189 -0.49 -4.51 -45.86
C PHE A 189 -1.09 -5.60 -46.77
N PRO A 190 -0.26 -6.46 -47.39
CA PRO A 190 -0.74 -7.53 -48.27
C PRO A 190 -1.68 -8.53 -47.59
N ASN A 191 -1.58 -8.68 -46.27
CA ASN A 191 -2.46 -9.53 -45.48
C ASN A 191 -3.87 -8.95 -45.33
N GLY A 192 -4.11 -7.68 -45.71
CA GLY A 192 -5.38 -6.99 -45.61
C GLY A 192 -5.49 -6.01 -44.43
N LEU A 193 -4.49 -5.93 -43.56
CA LEU A 193 -4.46 -4.95 -42.47
C LEU A 193 -4.27 -3.54 -43.02
N GLU A 194 -4.99 -2.57 -42.47
CA GLU A 194 -4.83 -1.16 -42.82
C GLU A 194 -4.45 -0.35 -41.58
N TYR A 195 -3.40 0.45 -41.71
CA TYR A 195 -2.93 1.34 -40.66
C TYR A 195 -3.13 2.77 -41.15
N SER A 196 -3.74 3.58 -40.30
CA SER A 196 -3.81 5.02 -40.46
C SER A 196 -3.11 5.64 -39.28
N PHE A 197 -2.10 6.47 -39.50
CA PHE A 197 -1.38 7.09 -38.39
C PHE A 197 -1.11 8.57 -38.63
N MET A 198 -1.01 9.33 -37.54
CA MET A 198 -0.80 10.77 -37.54
C MET A 198 0.13 11.13 -36.39
N PHE A 199 1.09 12.00 -36.67
CA PHE A 199 2.01 12.54 -35.66
C PHE A 199 1.53 13.93 -35.27
N LYS A 200 1.26 14.18 -33.99
CA LYS A 200 0.81 15.49 -33.51
C LYS A 200 1.09 15.68 -32.03
N ALA A 201 1.67 16.82 -31.67
CA ALA A 201 1.99 17.22 -30.31
C ALA A 201 2.82 16.18 -29.53
N GLY A 202 3.85 15.62 -30.17
CA GLY A 202 4.73 14.60 -29.58
C GLY A 202 4.09 13.22 -29.39
N LEU A 203 2.89 13.00 -29.95
CA LEU A 203 2.19 11.71 -29.93
C LEU A 203 2.02 11.13 -31.34
N ILE A 204 2.00 9.80 -31.40
CA ILE A 204 1.69 9.01 -32.58
C ILE A 204 0.29 8.42 -32.39
N TYR A 205 -0.66 8.91 -33.16
CA TYR A 205 -2.02 8.41 -33.20
C TYR A 205 -2.10 7.31 -34.25
N VAL A 206 -2.52 6.10 -33.86
CA VAL A 206 -2.59 4.94 -34.75
C VAL A 206 -4.00 4.38 -34.74
N GLU A 207 -4.64 4.34 -35.89
CA GLU A 207 -5.86 3.60 -36.17
C GLU A 207 -5.47 2.33 -36.95
N ILE A 208 -5.91 1.17 -36.48
CA ILE A 208 -5.71 -0.12 -37.13
C ILE A 208 -7.07 -0.65 -37.54
N LEU A 209 -7.25 -0.93 -38.83
CA LEU A 209 -8.36 -1.68 -39.38
C LEU A 209 -7.90 -3.13 -39.58
N ASP A 210 -8.52 -4.06 -38.84
CA ASP A 210 -8.21 -5.47 -38.98
C ASP A 210 -8.89 -6.11 -40.20
N LEU A 211 -8.59 -7.39 -40.44
CA LEU A 211 -9.13 -8.19 -41.56
C LEU A 211 -10.65 -8.37 -41.51
N HIS A 212 -11.27 -8.06 -40.37
CA HIS A 212 -12.71 -8.18 -40.13
C HIS A 212 -13.40 -6.81 -40.13
N GLY A 213 -12.68 -5.72 -40.46
CA GLY A 213 -13.21 -4.37 -40.51
C GLY A 213 -13.34 -3.70 -39.14
N GLN A 214 -12.67 -4.22 -38.11
CA GLN A 214 -12.70 -3.63 -36.77
C GLN A 214 -11.62 -2.57 -36.63
N LYS A 215 -11.99 -1.45 -35.99
CA LYS A 215 -11.10 -0.31 -35.77
C LYS A 215 -10.61 -0.27 -34.32
N SER A 216 -9.29 -0.36 -34.14
CA SER A 216 -8.62 -0.10 -32.87
C SER A 216 -7.85 1.22 -32.95
N TYR A 217 -7.88 2.01 -31.89
CA TYR A 217 -7.18 3.29 -31.82
C TYR A 217 -6.19 3.31 -30.66
N TYR A 218 -4.97 3.75 -30.94
CA TYR A 218 -3.87 3.86 -30.00
C TYR A 218 -3.29 5.28 -30.05
N GLU A 219 -2.93 5.80 -28.88
CA GLU A 219 -2.11 6.99 -28.72
C GLU A 219 -0.77 6.52 -28.16
N LEU A 220 0.33 6.75 -28.86
CA LEU A 220 1.67 6.33 -28.47
C LEU A 220 2.55 7.56 -28.23
N ASP A 221 3.54 7.46 -27.34
CA ASP A 221 4.66 8.42 -27.35
C ASP A 221 5.70 8.09 -28.44
N ILE A 222 6.70 8.95 -28.61
CA ILE A 222 7.76 8.79 -29.61
C ILE A 222 8.58 7.49 -29.44
N ASN A 223 8.53 6.86 -28.26
CA ASN A 223 9.20 5.59 -27.97
C ASN A 223 8.28 4.38 -28.24
N GLY A 224 7.06 4.61 -28.72
CA GLY A 224 6.07 3.57 -28.98
C GLY A 224 5.31 3.11 -27.74
N ASN A 225 5.43 3.79 -26.59
CA ASN A 225 4.66 3.41 -25.41
C ASN A 225 3.22 3.90 -25.55
N VAL A 226 2.26 3.02 -25.28
CA VAL A 226 0.84 3.34 -25.30
C VAL A 226 0.48 4.32 -24.17
N LYS A 227 0.00 5.51 -24.52
CA LYS A 227 -0.57 6.54 -23.63
C LYS A 227 -2.09 6.46 -23.53
N GLY A 228 -2.75 5.98 -24.58
CA GLY A 228 -4.20 5.86 -24.64
C GLY A 228 -4.63 4.78 -25.61
N THR A 229 -5.77 4.13 -25.34
CA THR A 229 -6.40 3.18 -26.28
C THR A 229 -7.91 3.39 -26.32
N LYS A 230 -8.52 3.13 -27.48
CA LYS A 230 -9.96 2.88 -27.57
C LYS A 230 -10.15 1.49 -28.15
N PHE A 231 -10.74 0.62 -27.33
CA PHE A 231 -11.08 -0.74 -27.72
C PHE A 231 -12.26 -0.72 -28.71
N PRO A 232 -12.29 -1.64 -29.70
CA PRO A 232 -13.41 -1.76 -30.65
C PRO A 232 -14.73 -2.19 -30.00
N TYR A 233 -14.66 -2.79 -28.81
CA TYR A 233 -15.82 -3.24 -28.01
C TYR A 233 -15.74 -2.62 -26.61
N ARG A 234 -16.86 -2.62 -25.89
CA ARG A 234 -16.85 -2.19 -24.48
C ARG A 234 -16.00 -3.14 -23.66
N LEU A 235 -15.29 -2.64 -22.65
CA LEU A 235 -14.48 -3.49 -21.75
C LEU A 235 -15.31 -4.61 -21.10
N SER A 236 -16.60 -4.37 -20.86
CA SER A 236 -17.54 -5.36 -20.31
C SER A 236 -17.73 -6.58 -21.20
N GLU A 237 -17.40 -6.47 -22.49
CA GLU A 237 -17.45 -7.57 -23.45
C GLU A 237 -16.17 -8.42 -23.44
N TYR A 238 -15.10 -7.96 -22.77
CA TYR A 238 -13.83 -8.67 -22.68
C TYR A 238 -13.75 -9.55 -21.44
N LYS A 239 -13.01 -10.65 -21.58
CA LYS A 239 -12.64 -11.54 -20.48
C LYS A 239 -11.13 -11.48 -20.25
N LEU A 240 -10.73 -11.25 -19.00
CA LEU A 240 -9.34 -11.41 -18.58
C LEU A 240 -9.10 -12.89 -18.24
N ILE A 241 -8.21 -13.56 -18.97
CA ILE A 241 -7.88 -14.97 -18.74
C ILE A 241 -6.47 -15.04 -18.16
N LEU A 242 -6.37 -15.51 -16.92
CA LEU A 242 -5.11 -15.62 -16.17
C LEU A 242 -4.85 -17.09 -15.82
N PRO A 243 -3.72 -17.68 -16.24
CA PRO A 243 -3.34 -19.02 -15.82
C PRO A 243 -3.07 -19.05 -14.32
N GLU A 244 -3.73 -19.95 -13.58
CA GLU A 244 -3.61 -20.01 -12.10
C GLU A 244 -2.18 -20.30 -11.64
N ASP A 245 -1.44 -21.10 -12.41
CA ASP A 245 -0.04 -21.44 -12.14
C ASP A 245 0.94 -20.25 -12.28
N GLN A 246 0.46 -19.14 -12.86
CA GLN A 246 1.22 -17.92 -13.06
C GLN A 246 0.92 -16.86 -11.99
N ILE A 247 -0.13 -17.02 -11.20
CA ILE A 247 -0.53 -16.07 -10.16
C ILE A 247 0.38 -16.24 -8.94
N VAL A 248 1.13 -15.18 -8.63
CA VAL A 248 1.98 -15.11 -7.42
C VAL A 248 1.19 -14.54 -6.26
N HIS A 249 0.35 -13.53 -6.52
CA HIS A 249 -0.47 -12.88 -5.51
C HIS A 249 -1.76 -12.35 -6.12
N LYS A 250 -2.87 -12.47 -5.40
CA LYS A 250 -4.17 -11.91 -5.78
C LYS A 250 -4.81 -11.24 -4.56
N ASN A 251 -5.13 -9.96 -4.68
CA ASN A 251 -5.86 -9.21 -3.67
C ASN A 251 -7.21 -8.74 -4.26
N VAL A 252 -8.30 -8.94 -3.52
CA VAL A 252 -9.65 -8.57 -3.94
C VAL A 252 -10.22 -7.56 -2.95
N ILE A 253 -10.63 -6.40 -3.45
CA ILE A 253 -11.11 -5.26 -2.65
C ILE A 253 -12.54 -4.95 -3.08
N GLN A 254 -13.49 -5.03 -2.15
CA GLN A 254 -14.86 -4.59 -2.38
C GLN A 254 -14.94 -3.06 -2.37
N LEU A 255 -15.64 -2.49 -3.35
CA LEU A 255 -15.85 -1.05 -3.50
C LEU A 255 -17.27 -0.68 -3.03
N ALA A 256 -17.46 0.57 -2.60
CA ALA A 256 -18.70 1.04 -1.98
C ALA A 256 -19.97 0.93 -2.88
N ASN A 257 -19.79 0.84 -4.20
CA ASN A 257 -20.86 0.72 -5.19
C ASN A 257 -21.19 -0.74 -5.57
N GLY A 258 -20.70 -1.73 -4.82
CA GLY A 258 -20.88 -3.16 -5.12
C GLY A 258 -20.01 -3.66 -6.27
N PHE A 259 -19.06 -2.86 -6.73
CA PHE A 259 -18.00 -3.30 -7.63
C PHE A 259 -16.90 -3.95 -6.80
N TYR A 260 -16.04 -4.72 -7.46
CA TYR A 260 -14.83 -5.22 -6.81
C TYR A 260 -13.61 -4.99 -7.70
N ARG A 261 -12.49 -4.66 -7.05
CA ARG A 261 -11.19 -4.47 -7.67
C ARG A 261 -10.33 -5.69 -7.39
N GLU A 262 -9.70 -6.26 -8.40
CA GLU A 262 -8.69 -7.30 -8.24
C GLU A 262 -7.31 -6.75 -8.64
N VAL A 263 -6.35 -6.83 -7.72
CA VAL A 263 -4.94 -6.54 -7.99
C VAL A 263 -4.19 -7.87 -7.99
N ILE A 264 -3.70 -8.25 -9.16
CA ILE A 264 -3.15 -9.57 -9.43
C ILE A 264 -1.71 -9.42 -9.91
N LYS A 265 -0.78 -10.04 -9.18
CA LYS A 265 0.64 -10.13 -9.56
C LYS A 265 0.91 -11.52 -10.11
N LEU A 266 1.50 -11.58 -11.28
CA LEU A 266 1.91 -12.80 -11.96
C LEU A 266 3.44 -12.95 -11.87
N LYS A 267 3.94 -14.12 -12.27
CA LYS A 267 5.37 -14.32 -12.53
C LYS A 267 5.87 -13.33 -13.59
N TRP A 268 7.18 -13.09 -13.60
CA TRP A 268 7.86 -12.23 -14.60
C TRP A 268 7.43 -10.75 -14.55
N ASP A 269 7.16 -10.24 -13.35
CA ASP A 269 6.83 -8.84 -13.10
C ASP A 269 5.60 -8.32 -13.88
N LYS A 270 4.66 -9.23 -14.20
CA LYS A 270 3.38 -8.84 -14.81
C LYS A 270 2.35 -8.56 -13.72
N GLN A 271 1.52 -7.54 -13.95
CA GLN A 271 0.46 -7.16 -13.02
C GLN A 271 -0.82 -6.79 -13.78
N ALA A 272 -1.96 -7.22 -13.26
CA ALA A 272 -3.27 -6.77 -13.67
C ALA A 272 -3.97 -6.09 -12.50
N ASP A 273 -4.51 -4.90 -12.74
CA ASP A 273 -5.33 -4.16 -11.81
C ASP A 273 -6.67 -3.87 -12.51
N VAL A 274 -7.70 -4.61 -12.09
CA VAL A 274 -8.98 -4.66 -12.79
C VAL A 274 -10.13 -4.34 -11.86
N VAL A 275 -11.16 -3.71 -12.41
CA VAL A 275 -12.42 -3.43 -11.70
C VAL A 275 -13.55 -4.13 -12.44
N TYR A 276 -14.36 -4.87 -11.70
CA TYR A 276 -15.54 -5.56 -12.18
C TYR A 276 -16.80 -4.97 -11.53
N ASN A 277 -17.92 -4.99 -12.26
CA ASN A 277 -19.22 -4.68 -11.68
C ASN A 277 -19.80 -5.87 -10.91
N HIS A 278 -21.00 -5.70 -10.34
CA HIS A 278 -21.70 -6.75 -9.58
C HIS A 278 -22.07 -8.00 -10.41
N ASN A 279 -22.08 -7.90 -11.74
CA ASN A 279 -22.32 -9.03 -12.66
C ASN A 279 -21.01 -9.74 -13.07
N GLY A 280 -19.86 -9.30 -12.55
CA GLY A 280 -18.55 -9.83 -12.94
C GLY A 280 -18.05 -9.33 -14.30
N GLU A 281 -18.62 -8.25 -14.83
CA GLU A 281 -18.21 -7.68 -16.12
C GLU A 281 -17.11 -6.63 -15.91
N LEU A 282 -16.06 -6.70 -16.73
CA LEU A 282 -14.90 -5.83 -16.66
C LEU A 282 -15.27 -4.36 -16.98
N GLN A 283 -14.99 -3.45 -16.07
CA GLN A 283 -15.27 -2.01 -16.21
C GLN A 283 -14.01 -1.19 -16.44
N GLN A 284 -12.91 -1.59 -15.80
CA GLN A 284 -11.62 -0.91 -15.89
C GLN A 284 -10.51 -1.94 -15.85
N ILE A 285 -9.44 -1.67 -16.59
CA ILE A 285 -8.27 -2.54 -16.66
C ILE A 285 -7.01 -1.69 -16.78
N ASN A 286 -6.03 -2.00 -15.95
CA ASN A 286 -4.67 -1.47 -16.03
C ASN A 286 -3.69 -2.64 -15.95
N LEU A 287 -2.83 -2.75 -16.97
CA LEU A 287 -2.00 -3.92 -17.21
C LEU A 287 -0.54 -3.50 -17.30
N HIS A 288 0.33 -4.24 -16.61
CA HIS A 288 1.78 -4.06 -16.63
C HIS A 288 2.46 -5.37 -17.03
N GLY A 289 3.55 -5.28 -17.79
CA GLY A 289 4.40 -6.44 -18.12
C GLY A 289 3.99 -7.25 -19.35
N GLY A 290 3.50 -6.63 -20.44
CA GLY A 290 3.28 -7.32 -21.72
C GLY A 290 2.05 -8.22 -21.76
N TRP A 291 1.04 -7.78 -22.53
CA TRP A 291 -0.27 -8.43 -22.61
C TRP A 291 -0.71 -8.52 -24.07
N GLU A 292 -1.32 -9.65 -24.42
CA GLU A 292 -1.96 -9.85 -25.70
C GLU A 292 -3.46 -9.61 -25.56
N VAL A 293 -4.01 -8.80 -26.48
CA VAL A 293 -5.45 -8.55 -26.57
C VAL A 293 -5.95 -9.14 -27.87
N LYS A 294 -6.81 -10.16 -27.79
CA LYS A 294 -7.45 -10.77 -28.95
C LYS A 294 -8.85 -10.21 -29.09
N HIS A 295 -8.99 -9.14 -29.87
CA HIS A 295 -10.26 -8.42 -30.05
C HIS A 295 -11.39 -9.32 -30.58
N ASN A 296 -11.10 -10.24 -31.51
CA ASN A 296 -12.08 -11.20 -32.06
C ASN A 296 -12.69 -12.11 -31.00
N GLU A 297 -11.84 -12.66 -30.14
CA GLU A 297 -12.24 -13.56 -29.06
C GLU A 297 -12.73 -12.79 -27.83
N ARG A 298 -12.47 -11.47 -27.81
CA ARG A 298 -12.70 -10.57 -26.68
C ARG A 298 -12.01 -11.09 -25.43
N ILE A 299 -10.77 -11.51 -25.58
CA ILE A 299 -9.96 -11.98 -24.46
C ILE A 299 -8.67 -11.16 -24.32
N ILE A 300 -8.24 -11.06 -23.08
CA ILE A 300 -6.99 -10.42 -22.68
C ILE A 300 -6.18 -11.47 -21.93
N ILE A 301 -4.96 -11.74 -22.38
CA ILE A 301 -4.07 -12.75 -21.79
C ILE A 301 -2.66 -12.18 -21.60
N PRO A 302 -1.93 -12.62 -20.56
CA PRO A 302 -0.52 -12.26 -20.41
C PRO A 302 0.31 -12.85 -21.56
N SER A 303 1.21 -12.05 -22.14
CA SER A 303 2.14 -12.51 -23.19
C SER A 303 3.35 -13.18 -22.54
N PHE A 304 3.57 -14.47 -22.78
CA PHE A 304 4.71 -15.21 -22.20
C PHE A 304 5.91 -15.27 -23.15
#